data_AF-A0A1H4Q1P5-F1
#
_entry.id   AF-A0A1H4Q1P5-F1
#
_cell.length_a   1.000
_cell.length_b   1.000
_cell.length_c   1.000
_cell.angle_alpha   90.00
_cell.angle_beta   90.00
_cell.angle_gamma   90.00
#
_symmetry.space_group_name_H-M   'P 1'
#
loop_
_entity.id
_entity.type
_entity.pdbx_description
1 polymer ?
#
loop_
_entity_poly.entity_id
_entity_poly.type
_entity_poly.pdbx_seq_one_letter_code
_entity_poly.pdbx_strand_id
1 'polypeptide(L)' 'MMNRVVGAVRTAWWWTGALMGDHDYSRYVEHLRRHHPDAEVPSEREYWRARYADADANPGARCC' A
#
# COMPACT_ATOMS: atom_id res chain seq x y z
N MET A 1 2.27 13.59 26.07
CA MET A 1 2.65 12.19 26.36
C MET A 1 1.89 11.18 25.48
N MET A 2 1.59 11.49 24.20
CA MET A 2 0.74 10.64 23.34
C MET A 2 1.40 10.21 22.00
N ASN A 3 2.65 10.63 21.74
CA ASN A 3 3.31 10.40 20.43
C ASN A 3 4.17 9.13 20.35
N ARG A 4 4.58 8.56 21.49
CA ARG A 4 5.44 7.35 21.48
C ARG A 4 4.66 6.06 21.23
N VAL A 5 3.40 6.01 21.68
CA VAL A 5 2.53 4.83 21.50
C VAL A 5 2.13 4.67 20.03
N VAL A 6 1.80 5.77 19.34
CA VAL A 6 1.46 5.76 17.90
C VAL A 6 2.64 5.28 17.06
N GLY A 7 3.86 5.71 17.38
CA GLY A 7 5.07 5.26 16.70
C GLY A 7 5.30 3.75 16.84
N ALA A 8 5.13 3.20 18.04
CA ALA A 8 5.36 1.79 18.32
C ALA A 8 4.33 0.88 17.63
N VAL A 9 3.04 1.27 17.63
CA VAL A 9 1.98 0.52 16.94
C VAL A 9 2.20 0.51 15.43
N ARG A 10 2.66 1.62 14.85
CA ARG A 10 2.94 1.74 13.41
C ARG A 10 4.14 0.89 12.98
N THR A 11 5.17 0.80 13.82
CA THR A 11 6.32 -0.09 13.59
C THR A 11 5.93 -1.56 13.72
N ALA A 12 5.12 -1.91 14.73
CA ALA A 12 4.63 -3.27 14.91
C ALA A 12 3.75 -3.71 13.72
N TRP A 13 2.89 -2.82 13.22
CA TRP A 13 2.06 -3.06 12.04
C TRP A 13 2.88 -3.26 10.76
N TRP A 14 3.93 -2.44 10.57
CA TRP A 14 4.89 -2.61 9.47
C TRP A 14 5.63 -3.95 9.56
N TRP A 15 6.05 -4.35 10.77
CA TRP A 15 6.69 -5.64 11.03
C TRP A 15 5.76 -6.83 10.76
N THR A 16 4.49 -6.74 11.15
CA THR A 16 3.51 -7.80 10.84
C THR A 16 3.20 -7.88 9.34
N GLY A 17 3.17 -6.76 8.62
CA GLY A 17 3.01 -6.73 7.16
C GLY A 17 4.24 -7.25 6.40
N ALA A 18 5.45 -7.08 6.95
CA ALA A 18 6.68 -7.60 6.35
C ALA A 18 6.80 -9.14 6.46
N LEU A 19 6.26 -9.74 7.53
CA LEU A 19 6.33 -11.19 7.77
C LEU A 19 5.31 -12.00 6.95
N MET A 20 4.21 -11.39 6.51
CA MET A 20 3.11 -12.08 5.79
C MET A 20 3.28 -12.10 4.27
N GLY A 21 4.32 -11.47 3.71
CA GLY A 21 4.59 -11.50 2.26
C GLY A 21 3.67 -10.64 1.39
N ASP A 22 2.74 -9.88 1.98
CA ASP A 22 1.75 -9.03 1.27
C ASP A 22 2.22 -7.55 1.25
N HIS A 23 3.46 -7.31 0.85
CA HIS A 23 4.05 -5.96 0.87
C HIS A 23 3.78 -5.16 -0.42
N ASP A 24 2.72 -5.51 -1.17
CA ASP A 24 2.38 -4.84 -2.43
C ASP A 24 2.08 -3.35 -2.18
N TYR A 25 1.27 -3.07 -1.15
CA TYR A 25 0.94 -1.70 -0.76
C TYR A 25 2.16 -0.91 -0.29
N SER A 26 2.98 -1.46 0.59
CA SER A 26 4.13 -0.72 1.11
C SER A 26 5.25 -0.53 0.07
N ARG A 27 5.43 -1.48 -0.85
CA ARG A 27 6.28 -1.30 -2.04
C ARG A 27 5.72 -0.19 -2.94
N TYR A 28 4.40 -0.14 -3.14
CA TYR A 28 3.74 0.95 -3.85
C TYR A 28 3.97 2.31 -3.17
N VAL A 29 3.85 2.40 -1.83
CA VAL A 29 4.12 3.64 -1.08
C VAL A 29 5.59 4.06 -1.21
N GLU A 30 6.53 3.12 -1.11
CA GLU A 30 7.96 3.41 -1.30
C GLU A 30 8.24 3.93 -2.72
N HIS A 31 7.68 3.28 -3.73
CA HIS A 31 7.78 3.71 -5.13
C HIS A 31 7.17 5.10 -5.31
N LEU A 32 5.97 5.34 -4.80
CA LEU A 32 5.28 6.61 -4.89
C LEU A 32 6.09 7.73 -4.25
N ARG A 33 6.66 7.52 -3.05
CA ARG A 33 7.50 8.52 -2.39
C ARG A 33 8.81 8.79 -3.13
N ARG A 34 9.37 7.79 -3.81
CA ARG A 34 10.61 7.93 -4.58
C ARG A 34 10.40 8.67 -5.90
N HIS A 35 9.28 8.41 -6.59
CA HIS A 35 9.02 8.97 -7.92
C HIS A 35 8.12 10.20 -7.89
N HIS A 36 7.27 10.33 -6.88
CA HIS A 36 6.26 11.37 -6.71
C HIS A 36 6.20 11.84 -5.25
N PRO A 37 7.23 12.56 -4.76
CA PRO A 37 7.30 12.97 -3.36
C PRO A 37 6.17 13.92 -2.94
N ASP A 38 5.60 14.67 -3.88
CA ASP A 38 4.48 15.61 -3.63
C ASP A 38 3.09 14.96 -3.77
N ALA A 39 3.02 13.69 -4.17
CA ALA A 39 1.74 12.99 -4.29
C ALA A 39 1.26 12.48 -2.93
N GLU A 40 -0.04 12.63 -2.68
CA GLU A 40 -0.65 12.08 -1.47
C GLU A 40 -0.63 10.55 -1.50
N VAL A 41 -0.18 9.93 -0.41
CA VAL A 41 -0.14 8.48 -0.29
C VAL A 41 -1.56 7.99 0.01
N PRO A 42 -2.20 7.23 -0.90
CA PRO A 42 -3.53 6.70 -0.65
C PRO A 42 -3.49 5.68 0.50
N SER A 43 -4.60 5.53 1.22
CA SER A 43 -4.70 4.49 2.25
C SER A 43 -4.69 3.09 1.64
N GLU A 44 -4.32 2.07 2.42
CA GLU A 44 -4.26 0.68 1.96
C GLU A 44 -5.57 0.20 1.33
N ARG A 45 -6.71 0.59 1.91
CA ARG A 45 -8.04 0.27 1.37
C ARG A 45 -8.30 0.93 0.01
N GLU A 46 -7.85 2.17 -0.18
CA GLU A 46 -7.98 2.89 -1.45
C GLU A 46 -7.08 2.28 -2.52
N TYR A 47 -5.86 1.90 -2.15
CA TYR A 47 -4.94 1.16 -3.02
C TYR A 47 -5.58 -0.13 -3.53
N TRP A 48 -6.10 -0.97 -2.62
CA TRP A 48 -6.74 -2.23 -3.02
C TRP A 48 -8.01 -2.01 -3.84
N ARG A 49 -8.84 -1.03 -3.47
CA ARG A 49 -10.02 -0.67 -4.26
C ARG A 49 -9.64 -0.27 -5.68
N ALA A 50 -8.66 0.61 -5.85
CA ALA A 50 -8.19 1.04 -7.16
C ALA A 50 -7.61 -0.12 -7.96
N ARG A 51 -6.82 -0.99 -7.33
CA ARG A 51 -6.24 -2.17 -7.96
C ARG A 51 -7.30 -3.17 -8.44
N TYR A 52 -8.33 -3.44 -7.64
CA TYR A 52 -9.43 -4.31 -8.05
C TYR A 52 -10.28 -3.66 -9.14
N ALA A 53 -10.53 -2.35 -9.05
CA ALA A 53 -11.25 -1.62 -10.10
C ALA A 53 -10.48 -1.65 -11.42
N ASP A 54 -9.15 -1.50 -11.40
CA ASP A 54 -8.30 -1.62 -12.59
C ASP A 54 -8.29 -3.06 -13.13
N ALA A 55 -8.24 -4.07 -12.25
CA ALA A 55 -8.31 -5.47 -12.66
C ALA A 55 -9.68 -5.87 -13.25
N ASP A 56 -10.76 -5.24 -12.79
CA ASP A 56 -12.13 -5.42 -13.30
C ASP A 56 -12.34 -4.68 -14.63
N ALA A 57 -11.82 -3.45 -14.74
CA ALA A 57 -11.90 -2.63 -15.95
C ALA A 57 -10.97 -3.12 -17.07
N ASN A 58 -9.79 -3.63 -16.69
CA ASN A 58 -8.80 -4.22 -17.57
C ASN A 58 -8.57 -5.67 -17.14
N PRO A 59 -9.55 -6.58 -17.38
CA PRO A 59 -9.33 -8.00 -17.18
C PRO A 59 -8.31 -8.42 -18.24
N GLY A 60 -7.03 -8.38 -17.86
CA GLY A 60 -5.89 -8.33 -18.78
C GLY A 60 -6.05 -9.26 -19.98
N ALA A 61 -5.64 -8.79 -21.16
CA ALA A 61 -5.82 -9.42 -22.47
C ALA A 61 -6.00 -10.93 -22.35
N ARG A 62 -7.25 -11.36 -22.24
CA ARG A 62 -7.58 -12.78 -22.24
C ARG A 62 -7.28 -13.23 -23.65
N CYS A 63 -6.13 -13.86 -23.85
CA CYS A 63 -5.86 -14.54 -25.10
C CYS A 63 -6.89 -15.66 -25.20
N CYS A 64 -7.94 -15.38 -25.97
CA CYS A 64 -8.60 -16.38 -26.78
C CYS A 64 -7.59 -16.95 -27.79
#